data_AF-A0A367X546-F1
#
_entry.id   AF-A0A367X546-F1
#
_cell.length_a   1.000
_cell.length_b   1.000
_cell.length_c   1.000
_cell.angle_alpha   90.00
_cell.angle_beta   90.00
_cell.angle_gamma   90.00
#
_symmetry.space_group_name_H-M   'P 1'
#
loop_
_entity.id
_entity.type
_entity.pdbx_description
1 polymer ?
#
loop_
_entity_poly.entity_id
_entity_poly.type
_entity_poly.pdbx_seq_one_letter_code
_entity_poly.pdbx_strand_id
1 'polypeptide(L)'
;MMGLVLPFFLGAASRAYAAADPHQILYEYEGRPLAVGKFSIVSAFQQRLFQAAAQCRKKTPASYGTPDGAIGANTVQAIKDYIACRPDLTTGAGGMSPEREGAITIGLWRSLMPDIMPFPDAIERANQLTFALEGTDYDRVQFNFCQSRNPSTGKRYIEGDPYCYSNDKASYLTWGPRGATAGHGAEVQQVIVLAEKAHPGLLQTVFGPEADTLRRLVLGDEASVETILCAAWANPARREDLRARFARYGALHEVQEAYRMVYEAANADGGKVQRFFRIYKALKPVIQRDPTEIDVAFFIDRATHGGAPPGDLTPLIEKMNYFVTRTKTVPSPGEMRKQLAAWLPSAHKYNDRLARDAIFLIDDPEVNLSDAHRRIWQKRSGLRASSFGLSDKRYVRAYPVMPVTGYEAIRKFPTVRPAEKRACPAVALRPRTP
;
A
#
# COMPACT_ATOMS: atom_id res chain seq x y z
N MET A 1 55.49 -28.08 37.87
CA MET A 1 54.40 -28.42 36.92
C MET A 1 53.37 -27.29 37.02
N MET A 2 53.50 -26.26 36.19
CA MET A 2 52.63 -25.07 36.16
C MET A 2 52.11 -24.94 34.74
N GLY A 3 50.79 -25.07 34.56
CA GLY A 3 50.12 -24.94 33.27
C GLY A 3 49.79 -23.48 32.98
N LEU A 4 50.26 -22.98 31.84
CA LEU A 4 49.92 -21.67 31.30
C LEU A 4 48.70 -21.82 30.38
N VAL A 5 47.59 -21.15 30.70
CA VAL A 5 46.41 -21.04 29.82
C VAL A 5 46.49 -19.68 29.11
N LEU A 6 46.67 -19.68 27.80
CA LEU A 6 46.48 -18.50 26.94
C LEU A 6 44.99 -18.36 26.57
N PRO A 7 44.39 -17.16 26.67
CA PRO A 7 43.08 -16.92 26.12
C PRO A 7 43.20 -16.58 24.62
N PHE A 8 42.55 -17.38 23.78
CA PHE A 8 42.25 -17.02 22.40
C PHE A 8 41.21 -15.89 22.39
N PHE A 9 41.62 -14.66 22.09
CA PHE A 9 40.69 -13.62 21.67
C PHE A 9 40.26 -13.90 20.22
N LEU A 10 39.09 -14.52 20.08
CA LEU A 10 38.34 -14.54 18.82
C LEU A 10 37.90 -13.10 18.52
N GLY A 11 38.62 -12.44 17.60
CA GLY A 11 38.20 -11.17 17.02
C GLY A 11 36.86 -11.35 16.30
N ALA A 12 35.82 -10.75 16.85
CA ALA A 12 34.54 -10.60 16.16
C ALA A 12 34.77 -9.71 14.93
N ALA A 13 34.82 -10.31 13.75
CA ALA A 13 34.81 -9.60 12.48
C ALA A 13 33.48 -8.83 12.39
N SER A 14 33.55 -7.54 12.69
CA SER A 14 32.49 -6.59 12.41
C SER A 14 32.32 -6.55 10.90
N ARG A 15 31.25 -7.16 10.37
CA ARG A 15 30.86 -6.97 8.97
C ARG A 15 30.60 -5.48 8.77
N ALA A 16 31.49 -4.80 8.08
CA ALA A 16 31.25 -3.47 7.56
C ALA A 16 30.01 -3.55 6.65
N TYR A 17 28.90 -2.96 7.09
CA TYR A 17 27.81 -2.64 6.17
C TYR A 17 28.39 -1.67 5.15
N ALA A 18 28.42 -2.07 3.87
CA ALA A 18 28.79 -1.15 2.80
C ALA A 18 27.90 0.09 2.91
N ALA A 19 28.50 1.28 2.90
CA ALA A 19 27.76 2.53 2.95
C ALA A 19 26.78 2.57 1.76
N ALA A 20 25.52 2.91 2.03
CA ALA A 20 24.50 3.01 0.99
C ALA A 20 24.93 4.04 -0.06
N ASP A 21 24.86 3.66 -1.33
CA ASP A 21 25.18 4.52 -2.47
C ASP A 21 24.32 5.80 -2.41
N PRO A 22 24.92 6.99 -2.24
CA PRO A 22 24.18 8.24 -2.16
C PRO A 22 23.38 8.53 -3.44
N HIS A 23 23.78 8.00 -4.59
CA HIS A 23 23.08 8.20 -5.86
C HIS A 23 22.02 7.13 -6.14
N GLN A 24 21.77 6.20 -5.21
CA GLN A 24 20.66 5.26 -5.35
C GLN A 24 19.33 6.01 -5.41
N ILE A 25 18.60 5.81 -6.49
CA ILE A 25 17.26 6.36 -6.71
C ILE A 25 16.28 5.73 -5.72
N LEU A 26 15.54 6.59 -5.02
CA LEU A 26 14.38 6.26 -4.22
C LEU A 26 13.10 6.47 -5.04
N TYR A 27 13.03 7.55 -5.83
CA TYR A 27 11.91 7.86 -6.70
C TYR A 27 12.35 8.64 -7.93
N GLU A 28 11.69 8.38 -9.06
CA GLU A 28 11.97 9.02 -10.34
C GLU A 28 10.68 9.32 -11.10
N TYR A 29 10.49 10.59 -11.46
CA TYR A 29 9.32 11.05 -12.20
C TYR A 29 9.58 10.95 -13.71
N GLU A 30 8.88 10.02 -14.37
CA GLU A 30 8.96 9.82 -15.84
C GLU A 30 7.70 10.36 -16.55
N GLY A 31 7.26 11.58 -16.20
CA GLY A 31 6.11 12.22 -16.84
C GLY A 31 4.74 11.86 -16.23
N ARG A 32 4.66 10.86 -15.34
CA ARG A 32 3.44 10.52 -14.58
C ARG A 32 3.65 10.70 -13.08
N PRO A 33 2.78 11.45 -12.36
CA PRO A 33 2.96 11.68 -10.94
C PRO A 33 2.94 10.38 -10.15
N LEU A 34 3.88 10.24 -9.21
CA LEU A 34 3.89 9.14 -8.23
C LEU A 34 3.15 9.63 -6.99
N ALA A 35 1.85 9.33 -6.90
CA ALA A 35 1.05 9.66 -5.72
C ALA A 35 1.31 8.63 -4.61
N VAL A 36 2.04 9.02 -3.57
CA VAL A 36 2.36 8.14 -2.42
C VAL A 36 1.64 8.50 -1.13
N GLY A 37 0.76 9.52 -1.18
CA GLY A 37 -0.13 9.90 -0.10
C GLY A 37 0.43 11.04 0.76
N LYS A 38 -0.47 11.89 1.26
CA LYS A 38 -0.12 13.10 2.00
C LYS A 38 0.32 12.82 3.44
N PHE A 39 -0.03 11.65 3.96
CA PHE A 39 0.42 11.15 5.26
C PHE A 39 1.73 10.35 5.16
N SER A 40 2.29 10.17 3.95
CA SER A 40 3.58 9.49 3.78
C SER A 40 4.75 10.36 4.23
N ILE A 41 5.88 9.71 4.50
CA ILE A 41 7.13 10.40 4.80
C ILE A 41 7.67 11.23 3.62
N VAL A 42 7.19 10.97 2.39
CA VAL A 42 7.52 11.77 1.20
C VAL A 42 6.88 13.16 1.27
N SER A 43 5.69 13.29 1.86
CA SER A 43 5.07 14.60 2.11
C SER A 43 5.95 15.47 3.03
N ALA A 44 6.48 14.88 4.11
CA ALA A 44 7.43 15.56 5.00
C ALA A 44 8.74 15.93 4.27
N PHE A 45 9.24 15.04 3.41
CA PHE A 45 10.38 15.33 2.54
C PHE A 45 10.10 16.51 1.59
N GLN A 46 8.95 16.52 0.91
CA GLN A 46 8.54 17.61 0.02
C GLN A 46 8.46 18.94 0.76
N GLN A 47 7.92 18.95 1.98
CA GLN A 47 7.85 20.18 2.79
C GLN A 47 9.24 20.77 3.01
N ARG A 48 10.23 19.94 3.38
CA ARG A 48 11.61 20.38 3.60
C ARG A 48 12.32 20.75 2.31
N LEU A 49 12.14 19.97 1.26
CA LEU A 49 12.68 20.25 -0.07
C LEU A 49 12.16 21.59 -0.60
N PHE A 50 10.86 21.85 -0.53
CA PHE A 50 10.25 23.09 -1.03
C PHE A 50 10.75 24.29 -0.23
N GLN A 51 10.92 24.15 1.09
CA GLN A 51 11.53 25.18 1.92
C GLN A 51 12.98 25.46 1.51
N ALA A 52 13.82 24.43 1.38
CA ALA A 52 15.23 24.58 1.05
C ALA A 52 15.46 25.10 -0.39
N ALA A 53 14.68 24.61 -1.36
CA ALA A 53 14.71 25.10 -2.75
C ALA A 53 14.28 26.57 -2.85
N ALA A 54 13.20 26.94 -2.13
CA ALA A 54 12.73 28.31 -2.06
C ALA A 54 13.78 29.26 -1.47
N GLN A 55 14.47 28.84 -0.40
CA GLN A 55 15.59 29.58 0.18
C GLN A 55 16.74 29.76 -0.82
N CYS A 56 17.13 28.70 -1.51
CA CYS A 56 18.18 28.74 -2.53
C CYS A 56 17.87 29.73 -3.67
N ARG A 57 16.61 29.79 -4.11
CA ARG A 57 16.19 30.61 -5.26
C ARG A 57 15.52 31.93 -4.88
N LYS A 58 15.47 32.27 -3.58
CA LYS A 58 14.77 33.46 -3.04
C LYS A 58 13.30 33.52 -3.48
N LYS A 59 12.60 32.39 -3.43
CA LYS A 59 11.17 32.22 -3.72
C LYS A 59 10.40 31.88 -2.43
N THR A 60 9.08 31.72 -2.52
CA THR A 60 8.26 31.16 -1.44
C THR A 60 8.07 29.65 -1.65
N PRO A 61 8.00 28.81 -0.59
CA PRO A 61 7.79 27.36 -0.75
C PRO A 61 6.53 27.01 -1.55
N ALA A 62 5.48 27.83 -1.42
CA ALA A 62 4.21 27.66 -2.14
C ALA A 62 4.36 27.70 -3.67
N SER A 63 5.46 28.23 -4.23
CA SER A 63 5.70 28.20 -5.68
C SER A 63 5.89 26.78 -6.24
N TYR A 64 6.18 25.80 -5.39
CA TYR A 64 6.28 24.39 -5.77
C TYR A 64 4.99 23.60 -5.47
N GLY A 65 3.95 24.26 -4.95
CA GLY A 65 2.68 23.64 -4.59
C GLY A 65 2.63 23.12 -3.15
N THR A 66 1.68 22.21 -2.90
CA THR A 66 1.43 21.61 -1.59
C THR A 66 2.30 20.36 -1.42
N PRO A 67 2.94 20.14 -0.26
CA PRO A 67 3.55 18.86 0.06
C PRO A 67 2.45 17.84 0.35
N ASP A 68 2.01 17.12 -0.69
CA ASP A 68 0.89 16.18 -0.65
C ASP A 68 1.31 14.73 -0.92
N GLY A 69 2.62 14.48 -1.03
CA GLY A 69 3.19 13.18 -1.36
C GLY A 69 3.05 12.82 -2.84
N ALA A 70 2.65 13.74 -3.73
CA ALA A 70 2.66 13.49 -5.17
C ALA A 70 3.99 13.96 -5.78
N ILE A 71 4.84 13.00 -6.17
CA ILE A 71 6.11 13.29 -6.83
C ILE A 71 5.84 13.57 -8.31
N GLY A 72 6.01 14.82 -8.72
CA GLY A 72 5.75 15.27 -10.10
C GLY A 72 6.69 16.38 -10.55
N ALA A 73 6.32 17.07 -11.64
CA ALA A 73 7.12 18.13 -12.25
C ALA A 73 7.54 19.23 -11.25
N ASN A 74 6.67 19.60 -10.31
CA ASN A 74 7.02 20.58 -9.28
C ASN A 74 8.09 20.07 -8.30
N THR A 75 8.05 18.78 -7.95
CA THR A 75 9.09 18.16 -7.11
C THR A 75 10.41 18.15 -7.87
N VAL A 76 10.41 17.75 -9.14
CA VAL A 76 11.59 17.81 -10.02
C VAL A 76 12.17 19.22 -10.08
N GLN A 77 11.33 20.25 -10.26
CA GLN A 77 11.79 21.63 -10.27
C GLN A 77 12.39 22.06 -8.93
N ALA A 78 11.78 21.66 -7.81
CA ALA A 78 12.32 21.95 -6.48
C ALA A 78 13.68 21.28 -6.25
N ILE A 79 13.87 20.05 -6.74
CA ILE A 79 15.17 19.33 -6.68
C ILE A 79 16.22 20.10 -7.47
N LYS A 80 15.93 20.44 -8.73
CA LYS A 80 16.83 21.21 -9.60
C LYS A 80 17.20 22.57 -8.99
N ASP A 81 16.22 23.24 -8.40
CA ASP A 81 16.42 24.52 -7.72
C ASP A 81 17.29 24.35 -6.45
N TYR A 82 17.10 23.29 -5.65
CA TYR A 82 17.87 23.04 -4.44
C TYR A 82 19.33 22.61 -4.72
N ILE A 83 19.56 21.67 -5.64
CA ILE A 83 20.91 21.19 -5.96
C ILE A 83 21.80 22.27 -6.57
N ALA A 84 21.22 23.31 -7.17
CA ALA A 84 21.97 24.48 -7.64
C ALA A 84 22.75 25.19 -6.50
N CYS A 85 22.28 25.11 -5.26
CA CYS A 85 22.99 25.59 -4.07
C CYS A 85 23.79 24.49 -3.35
N ARG A 86 23.71 23.24 -3.81
CA ARG A 86 24.31 22.06 -3.19
C ARG A 86 25.03 21.19 -4.24
N PRO A 87 26.09 21.71 -4.89
CA PRO A 87 26.79 20.99 -5.95
C PRO A 87 27.43 19.68 -5.44
N ASP A 88 27.74 19.60 -4.14
CA ASP A 88 28.24 18.42 -3.44
C ASP A 88 27.34 17.19 -3.58
N LEU A 89 26.03 17.39 -3.77
CA LEU A 89 25.07 16.30 -3.96
C LEU A 89 25.14 15.67 -5.36
N THR A 90 25.84 16.30 -6.30
CA THR A 90 25.95 15.82 -7.69
C THR A 90 27.36 15.38 -8.07
N THR A 91 28.33 15.52 -7.15
CA THR A 91 29.72 15.12 -7.35
C THR A 91 29.92 13.69 -6.83
N GLY A 92 30.19 12.73 -7.70
CA GLY A 92 30.51 11.35 -7.26
C GLY A 92 30.16 10.26 -8.27
N ALA A 93 29.20 10.48 -9.16
CA ALA A 93 28.94 9.58 -10.28
C ALA A 93 29.91 9.91 -11.43
N GLY A 94 30.60 8.91 -11.99
CA GLY A 94 31.40 9.06 -13.22
C GLY A 94 30.56 9.34 -14.48
N GLY A 95 29.58 10.24 -14.39
CA GLY A 95 28.52 10.55 -15.34
C GLY A 95 27.45 11.49 -14.73
N MET A 96 26.38 11.81 -15.49
CA MET A 96 25.25 12.62 -15.01
C MET A 96 24.62 11.98 -13.76
N SER A 97 24.58 12.72 -12.64
CA SER A 97 23.97 12.22 -11.40
C SER A 97 22.43 12.23 -11.50
N PRO A 98 21.70 11.23 -10.98
CA PRO A 98 20.24 11.15 -11.11
C PRO A 98 19.50 12.38 -10.55
N GLU A 99 20.07 13.05 -9.56
CA GLU A 99 19.53 14.28 -8.98
C GLU A 99 19.44 15.41 -10.01
N ARG A 100 20.33 15.46 -11.01
CA ARG A 100 20.28 16.46 -12.10
C ARG A 100 19.04 16.31 -12.97
N GLU A 101 18.55 15.09 -13.13
CA GLU A 101 17.28 14.81 -13.79
C GLU A 101 16.06 15.03 -12.88
N GLY A 102 16.31 15.26 -11.58
CA GLY A 102 15.28 15.48 -10.57
C GLY A 102 14.81 14.20 -9.88
N ALA A 103 15.62 13.14 -9.89
CA ALA A 103 15.36 11.97 -9.07
C ALA A 103 15.56 12.28 -7.58
N ILE A 104 14.74 11.65 -6.73
CA ILE A 104 14.97 11.63 -5.29
C ILE A 104 15.94 10.49 -5.00
N THR A 105 17.12 10.80 -4.47
CA THR A 105 18.16 9.80 -4.12
C THR A 105 18.40 9.73 -2.62
N ILE A 106 19.13 8.71 -2.16
CA ILE A 106 19.54 8.57 -0.75
C ILE A 106 20.32 9.80 -0.26
N GLY A 107 21.25 10.32 -1.08
CA GLY A 107 22.07 11.49 -0.76
C GLY A 107 21.23 12.75 -0.62
N LEU A 108 20.32 12.99 -1.56
CA LEU A 108 19.38 14.10 -1.48
C LEU A 108 18.50 14.00 -0.23
N TRP A 109 17.96 12.81 0.05
CA TRP A 109 17.14 12.54 1.24
C TRP A 109 17.87 12.90 2.53
N ARG A 110 19.06 12.35 2.73
CA ARG A 110 19.91 12.60 3.91
C ARG A 110 20.30 14.06 4.07
N SER A 111 20.38 14.81 2.97
CA SER A 111 20.70 16.24 3.04
C SER A 111 19.58 17.10 3.60
N LEU A 112 18.33 16.60 3.60
CA LEU A 112 17.12 17.34 3.96
C LEU A 112 16.44 16.79 5.22
N MET A 113 16.45 15.47 5.40
CA MET A 113 15.71 14.78 6.46
C MET A 113 16.61 14.51 7.67
N PRO A 114 16.09 14.65 8.91
CA PRO A 114 16.83 14.27 10.10
C PRO A 114 17.00 12.74 10.17
N ASP A 115 18.06 12.26 10.84
CA ASP A 115 18.37 10.83 10.93
C ASP A 115 17.25 9.96 11.53
N ILE A 116 16.42 10.55 12.40
CA ILE A 116 15.23 9.90 12.97
C ILE A 116 14.11 9.63 11.94
N MET A 117 14.22 10.23 10.74
CA MET A 117 13.31 10.05 9.61
C MET A 117 14.10 9.44 8.43
N PRO A 118 14.44 8.14 8.52
CA PRO A 118 15.23 7.48 7.49
C PRO A 118 14.52 7.50 6.14
N PHE A 119 15.29 7.34 5.07
CA PHE A 119 14.70 7.13 3.75
C PHE A 119 13.89 5.83 3.73
N PRO A 120 12.80 5.78 2.93
CA PRO A 120 11.93 4.63 2.87
C PRO A 120 12.67 3.43 2.27
N ASP A 121 12.53 2.28 2.93
CA ASP A 121 13.16 1.04 2.47
C ASP A 121 12.40 0.44 1.26
N ALA A 122 12.81 -0.76 0.82
CA ALA A 122 12.17 -1.42 -0.31
C ALA A 122 10.70 -1.80 -0.05
N ILE A 123 10.34 -2.17 1.18
CA ILE A 123 8.98 -2.58 1.54
C ILE A 123 8.08 -1.35 1.61
N GLU A 124 8.55 -0.27 2.20
CA GLU A 124 7.82 1.00 2.25
C GLU A 124 7.58 1.56 0.84
N ARG A 125 8.60 1.58 -0.03
CA ARG A 125 8.44 2.01 -1.43
C ARG A 125 7.51 1.09 -2.22
N ALA A 126 7.52 -0.22 -1.94
CA ALA A 126 6.59 -1.17 -2.53
C ALA A 126 5.14 -0.93 -2.07
N ASN A 127 4.92 -0.66 -0.79
CA ASN A 127 3.61 -0.28 -0.25
C ASN A 127 3.09 1.02 -0.87
N GLN A 128 3.96 1.99 -1.10
CA GLN A 128 3.62 3.25 -1.76
C GLN A 128 3.28 3.07 -3.24
N LEU A 129 3.92 2.12 -3.93
CA LEU A 129 3.48 1.73 -5.28
C LEU A 129 2.07 1.11 -5.24
N THR A 130 1.76 0.25 -4.26
CA THR A 130 0.39 -0.25 -4.08
C THR A 130 -0.59 0.89 -3.79
N PHE A 131 -0.24 1.85 -2.93
CA PHE A 131 -1.04 3.05 -2.66
C PHE A 131 -1.35 3.82 -3.95
N ALA A 132 -0.36 4.03 -4.81
CA ALA A 132 -0.52 4.76 -6.06
C ALA A 132 -1.53 4.10 -7.02
N LEU A 133 -1.81 2.80 -6.84
CA LEU A 133 -2.79 2.05 -7.61
C LEU A 133 -4.20 2.03 -7.00
N GLU A 134 -4.30 2.16 -5.67
CA GLU A 134 -5.59 2.26 -4.96
C GLU A 134 -6.16 3.68 -5.00
N GLY A 135 -5.31 4.70 -4.83
CA GLY A 135 -5.66 6.11 -5.08
C GLY A 135 -6.53 6.79 -4.01
N THR A 136 -6.68 6.18 -2.83
CA THR A 136 -7.33 6.80 -1.65
C THR A 136 -6.32 6.92 -0.52
N ASP A 137 -6.54 7.86 0.41
CA ASP A 137 -5.66 8.06 1.58
C ASP A 137 -6.47 7.92 2.88
N TYR A 138 -5.82 8.01 4.04
CA TYR A 138 -6.43 7.82 5.37
C TYR A 138 -7.62 8.74 5.65
N ASP A 139 -7.77 9.84 4.92
CA ASP A 139 -8.88 10.78 5.08
C ASP A 139 -10.08 10.47 4.18
N ARG A 140 -10.00 9.43 3.34
CA ARG A 140 -11.05 9.05 2.39
C ARG A 140 -11.86 7.87 2.89
N VAL A 141 -13.15 8.10 3.06
CA VAL A 141 -14.13 7.07 3.39
C VAL A 141 -15.34 7.13 2.45
N GLN A 142 -15.79 5.96 2.03
CA GLN A 142 -16.90 5.78 1.11
C GLN A 142 -17.92 4.82 1.73
N PHE A 143 -19.20 5.18 1.64
CA PHE A 143 -20.29 4.27 1.94
C PHE A 143 -20.70 3.60 0.62
N ASN A 144 -20.77 2.28 0.62
CA ASN A 144 -20.94 1.49 -0.60
C ASN A 144 -22.39 1.12 -0.90
N PHE A 145 -23.33 1.64 -0.11
CA PHE A 145 -24.77 1.49 -0.35
C PHE A 145 -25.18 2.26 -1.62
N CYS A 146 -25.82 1.54 -2.54
CA CYS A 146 -26.37 2.08 -3.79
C CYS A 146 -25.40 2.97 -4.60
N GLN A 147 -24.11 2.62 -4.58
CA GLN A 147 -23.05 3.45 -5.14
C GLN A 147 -22.91 3.38 -6.66
N SER A 148 -23.44 2.33 -7.28
CA SER A 148 -23.37 2.12 -8.72
C SER A 148 -24.52 2.83 -9.43
N ARG A 149 -24.24 3.36 -10.63
CA ARG A 149 -25.27 3.92 -11.51
C ARG A 149 -26.13 2.79 -12.05
N ASN A 150 -27.44 3.00 -12.12
CA ASN A 150 -28.36 2.11 -12.83
C ASN A 150 -27.96 2.08 -14.32
N PRO A 151 -27.72 0.90 -14.92
CA PRO A 151 -27.32 0.79 -16.33
C PRO A 151 -28.30 1.40 -17.32
N SER A 152 -29.59 1.41 -16.97
CA SER A 152 -30.66 1.90 -17.85
C SER A 152 -30.84 3.42 -17.79
N THR A 153 -30.72 4.02 -16.60
CA THR A 153 -31.00 5.46 -16.40
C THR A 153 -29.73 6.29 -16.27
N GLY A 154 -28.59 5.65 -16.00
CA GLY A 154 -27.34 6.31 -15.65
C GLY A 154 -27.35 6.99 -14.29
N LYS A 155 -28.41 6.91 -13.48
CA LYS A 155 -28.54 7.57 -12.17
C LYS A 155 -28.29 6.62 -11.00
N ARG A 156 -27.83 7.15 -9.87
CA ARG A 156 -27.74 6.43 -8.58
C ARG A 156 -29.04 6.57 -7.79
N TYR A 157 -29.24 5.72 -6.79
CA TYR A 157 -30.38 5.82 -5.87
C TYR A 157 -30.49 7.20 -5.20
N ILE A 158 -29.36 7.72 -4.69
CA ILE A 158 -29.32 9.06 -4.07
C ILE A 158 -29.56 10.21 -5.05
N GLU A 159 -29.49 9.95 -6.36
CA GLU A 159 -29.82 10.88 -7.44
C GLU A 159 -31.30 10.75 -7.88
N GLY A 160 -32.10 9.96 -7.16
CA GLY A 160 -33.54 9.78 -7.39
C GLY A 160 -33.92 8.52 -8.19
N ASP A 161 -32.98 7.62 -8.48
CA ASP A 161 -33.32 6.33 -9.10
C ASP A 161 -34.08 5.42 -8.12
N PRO A 162 -35.19 4.78 -8.52
CA PRO A 162 -35.94 3.90 -7.62
C PRO A 162 -35.20 2.59 -7.31
N TYR A 163 -34.17 2.23 -8.08
CA TYR A 163 -33.40 1.01 -7.90
C TYR A 163 -32.01 1.29 -7.33
N CYS A 164 -31.66 0.49 -6.32
CA CYS A 164 -30.34 0.51 -5.71
C CYS A 164 -29.41 -0.49 -6.41
N TYR A 165 -28.27 -0.01 -6.90
CA TYR A 165 -27.23 -0.85 -7.50
C TYR A 165 -25.92 -0.73 -6.72
N SER A 166 -25.27 -1.85 -6.42
CA SER A 166 -23.93 -1.88 -5.85
C SER A 166 -23.11 -3.04 -6.41
N ASN A 167 -21.88 -2.73 -6.77
CA ASN A 167 -20.85 -3.69 -7.20
C ASN A 167 -20.08 -4.31 -6.02
N ASP A 168 -20.30 -3.83 -4.79
CA ASP A 168 -19.70 -4.37 -3.57
C ASP A 168 -20.72 -4.36 -2.44
N LYS A 169 -21.51 -5.44 -2.37
CA LYS A 169 -22.69 -5.53 -1.49
C LYS A 169 -22.34 -5.96 -0.06
N ALA A 170 -21.15 -6.52 0.14
CA ALA A 170 -20.71 -7.09 1.41
C ALA A 170 -19.72 -6.17 2.15
N SER A 171 -19.13 -5.20 1.45
CA SER A 171 -18.37 -4.11 2.05
C SER A 171 -19.27 -2.88 2.15
N TYR A 172 -19.80 -2.57 3.33
CA TYR A 172 -20.79 -1.49 3.51
C TYR A 172 -20.14 -0.11 3.55
N LEU A 173 -18.89 -0.05 4.02
CA LEU A 173 -18.05 1.14 4.05
C LEU A 173 -16.61 0.74 3.71
N THR A 174 -15.92 1.58 2.94
CA THR A 174 -14.51 1.43 2.56
C THR A 174 -13.75 2.66 3.02
N TRP A 175 -12.58 2.48 3.64
CA TRP A 175 -11.81 3.58 4.23
C TRP A 175 -10.29 3.38 4.06
N GLY A 176 -9.60 4.49 3.81
CA GLY A 176 -8.14 4.54 3.91
C GLY A 176 -7.38 4.05 2.67
N PRO A 177 -6.04 3.91 2.79
CA PRO A 177 -5.14 3.73 1.66
C PRO A 177 -5.19 2.36 0.97
N ARG A 178 -5.75 1.36 1.64
CA ARG A 178 -5.93 0.00 1.08
C ARG A 178 -7.38 -0.41 0.99
N GLY A 179 -8.30 0.55 1.15
CA GLY A 179 -9.73 0.30 1.11
C GLY A 179 -10.20 -0.67 2.19
N ALA A 180 -9.83 -0.45 3.45
CA ALA A 180 -10.32 -1.24 4.58
C ALA A 180 -11.84 -1.24 4.60
N THR A 181 -12.43 -2.43 4.69
CA THR A 181 -13.87 -2.62 4.60
C THR A 181 -14.50 -2.79 5.98
N ALA A 182 -15.68 -2.19 6.17
CA ALA A 182 -16.59 -2.54 7.25
C ALA A 182 -17.70 -3.44 6.69
N GLY A 183 -17.79 -4.66 7.21
CA GLY A 183 -18.65 -5.73 6.68
C GLY A 183 -17.86 -7.03 6.63
N HIS A 184 -17.89 -7.73 5.50
CA HIS A 184 -17.29 -9.06 5.36
C HIS A 184 -15.77 -9.12 5.65
N GLY A 185 -14.99 -8.11 5.25
CA GLY A 185 -13.54 -8.07 5.58
C GLY A 185 -13.25 -7.61 7.01
N ALA A 186 -14.17 -6.88 7.63
CA ALA A 186 -14.11 -6.33 8.97
C ALA A 186 -12.83 -5.54 9.33
N GLU A 187 -12.03 -5.11 8.34
CA GLU A 187 -10.74 -4.45 8.55
C GLU A 187 -10.91 -3.12 9.29
N VAL A 188 -11.97 -2.36 8.99
CA VAL A 188 -12.27 -1.11 9.73
C VAL A 188 -12.46 -1.39 11.22
N GLN A 189 -13.19 -2.45 11.55
CA GLN A 189 -13.39 -2.86 12.94
C GLN A 189 -12.09 -3.30 13.61
N GLN A 190 -11.23 -4.02 12.88
CA GLN A 190 -9.91 -4.42 13.37
C GLN A 190 -9.03 -3.21 13.69
N VAL A 191 -8.98 -2.21 12.79
CA VAL A 191 -8.22 -0.98 13.00
C VAL A 191 -8.72 -0.23 14.23
N ILE A 192 -10.05 -0.08 14.36
CA ILE A 192 -10.65 0.57 15.52
C ILE A 192 -10.27 -0.17 16.82
N VAL A 193 -10.33 -1.50 16.84
CA VAL A 193 -9.98 -2.30 18.01
C VAL A 193 -8.52 -2.14 18.39
N LEU A 194 -7.61 -2.22 17.42
CA LEU A 194 -6.17 -2.07 17.71
C LEU A 194 -5.83 -0.67 18.20
N ALA A 195 -6.35 0.37 17.53
CA ALA A 195 -6.11 1.76 17.91
C ALA A 195 -6.68 2.07 19.30
N GLU A 196 -7.92 1.66 19.60
CA GLU A 196 -8.54 1.89 20.92
C GLU A 196 -7.85 1.09 22.03
N LYS A 197 -7.35 -0.12 21.73
CA LYS A 197 -6.61 -0.93 22.71
C LYS A 197 -5.26 -0.30 23.06
N ALA A 198 -4.55 0.24 22.08
CA ALA A 198 -3.28 0.94 22.29
C ALA A 198 -3.49 2.32 22.94
N HIS A 199 -4.59 3.00 22.60
CA HIS A 199 -4.91 4.35 23.08
C HIS A 199 -6.37 4.42 23.56
N PRO A 200 -6.66 4.01 24.80
CA PRO A 200 -8.02 4.02 25.35
C PRO A 200 -8.65 5.43 25.33
N GLY A 201 -9.89 5.54 24.85
CA GLY A 201 -10.62 6.80 24.76
C GLY A 201 -10.43 7.56 23.42
N LEU A 202 -9.63 7.03 22.50
CA LEU A 202 -9.39 7.65 21.19
C LEU A 202 -10.68 7.79 20.37
N LEU A 203 -11.51 6.73 20.35
CA LEU A 203 -12.83 6.76 19.74
C LEU A 203 -13.71 7.85 20.33
N GLN A 204 -13.74 7.97 21.67
CA GLN A 204 -14.56 8.99 22.33
C GLN A 204 -14.09 10.40 21.96
N THR A 205 -12.78 10.60 21.92
CA THR A 205 -12.15 11.88 21.58
C THR A 205 -12.50 12.32 20.16
N VAL A 206 -12.46 11.42 19.17
CA VAL A 206 -12.66 11.78 17.76
C VAL A 206 -14.12 11.70 17.32
N PHE A 207 -14.82 10.63 17.71
CA PHE A 207 -16.20 10.38 17.29
C PHE A 207 -17.24 10.97 18.23
N GLY A 208 -16.89 11.34 19.47
CA GLY A 208 -17.78 12.04 20.39
C GLY A 208 -19.13 11.32 20.55
N PRO A 209 -20.26 11.94 20.20
CA PRO A 209 -21.57 11.30 20.26
C PRO A 209 -21.71 10.02 19.42
N GLU A 210 -20.95 9.88 18.32
CA GLU A 210 -20.98 8.67 17.48
C GLU A 210 -20.09 7.54 18.03
N ALA A 211 -19.30 7.76 19.10
CA ALA A 211 -18.39 6.74 19.62
C ALA A 211 -19.13 5.44 20.03
N ASP A 212 -20.34 5.54 20.58
CA ASP A 212 -21.17 4.36 20.86
C ASP A 212 -21.56 3.60 19.58
N THR A 213 -21.89 4.31 18.49
CA THR A 213 -22.13 3.70 17.18
C THR A 213 -20.92 2.90 16.72
N LEU A 214 -19.71 3.44 16.85
CA LEU A 214 -18.49 2.75 16.43
C LEU A 214 -18.20 1.53 17.31
N ARG A 215 -18.45 1.60 18.63
CA ARG A 215 -18.35 0.43 19.52
C ARG A 215 -19.36 -0.66 19.15
N ARG A 216 -20.61 -0.28 18.85
CA ARG A 216 -21.64 -1.22 18.38
C ARG A 216 -21.31 -1.82 17.01
N LEU A 217 -20.67 -1.06 16.13
CA LEU A 217 -20.18 -1.54 14.84
C LEU A 217 -19.05 -2.57 15.01
N VAL A 218 -18.15 -2.38 15.99
CA VAL A 218 -17.07 -3.34 16.32
C VAL A 218 -17.60 -4.65 16.90
N LEU A 219 -18.63 -4.58 17.75
CA LEU A 219 -19.21 -5.74 18.44
C LEU A 219 -20.36 -6.40 17.67
N GLY A 220 -20.89 -5.71 16.67
CA GLY A 220 -22.04 -6.13 15.87
C GLY A 220 -21.76 -7.36 15.02
N ASP A 221 -22.77 -8.21 14.86
CA ASP A 221 -22.81 -9.17 13.75
C ASP A 221 -22.95 -8.45 12.40
N GLU A 222 -22.78 -9.19 11.30
CA GLU A 222 -22.77 -8.64 9.93
C GLU A 222 -24.04 -7.83 9.62
N ALA A 223 -25.22 -8.36 9.96
CA ALA A 223 -26.49 -7.67 9.80
C ALA A 223 -26.57 -6.37 10.61
N SER A 224 -25.94 -6.35 11.80
CA SER A 224 -25.86 -5.14 12.61
C SER A 224 -24.97 -4.08 11.98
N VAL A 225 -23.79 -4.48 11.50
CA VAL A 225 -22.86 -3.58 10.80
C VAL A 225 -23.54 -2.98 9.56
N GLU A 226 -24.21 -3.81 8.76
CA GLU A 226 -24.98 -3.38 7.58
C GLU A 226 -26.02 -2.33 7.95
N THR A 227 -26.87 -2.63 8.94
CA THR A 227 -28.00 -1.77 9.30
C THR A 227 -27.53 -0.45 9.91
N ILE A 228 -26.52 -0.49 10.79
CA ILE A 228 -25.93 0.70 11.43
C ILE A 228 -25.37 1.64 10.35
N LEU A 229 -24.59 1.12 9.41
CA LEU A 229 -23.96 1.91 8.35
C LEU A 229 -24.97 2.37 7.30
N CYS A 230 -25.98 1.57 6.98
CA CYS A 230 -27.06 1.96 6.08
C CYS A 230 -27.86 3.13 6.67
N ALA A 231 -28.20 3.08 7.97
CA ALA A 231 -28.89 4.16 8.65
C ALA A 231 -28.07 5.46 8.67
N ALA A 232 -26.75 5.36 8.82
CA ALA A 232 -25.84 6.49 8.68
C ALA A 232 -25.82 7.04 7.25
N TRP A 233 -25.71 6.15 6.24
CA TRP A 233 -25.68 6.53 4.84
C TRP A 233 -26.97 7.21 4.36
N ALA A 234 -28.13 6.73 4.84
CA ALA A 234 -29.44 7.22 4.44
C ALA A 234 -29.72 8.66 4.91
N ASN A 235 -29.04 9.12 5.97
CA ASN A 235 -29.13 10.49 6.48
C ASN A 235 -27.94 11.32 5.96
N PRO A 236 -28.16 12.31 5.07
CA PRO A 236 -27.06 13.10 4.49
C PRO A 236 -26.19 13.80 5.52
N ALA A 237 -26.78 14.42 6.55
CA ALA A 237 -26.04 15.16 7.57
C ALA A 237 -25.17 14.21 8.41
N ARG A 238 -25.73 13.08 8.84
CA ARG A 238 -24.99 12.06 9.60
C ARG A 238 -23.88 11.42 8.77
N ARG A 239 -24.15 11.15 7.48
CA ARG A 239 -23.17 10.62 6.55
C ARG A 239 -21.96 11.55 6.42
N GLU A 240 -22.17 12.85 6.18
CA GLU A 240 -21.05 13.80 6.06
C GLU A 240 -20.31 14.00 7.39
N ASP A 241 -21.01 14.03 8.53
CA ASP A 241 -20.36 14.09 9.86
C ASP A 241 -19.46 12.87 10.11
N LEU A 242 -19.94 11.66 9.81
CA LEU A 242 -19.13 10.46 9.92
C LEU A 242 -17.94 10.48 8.96
N ARG A 243 -18.10 10.97 7.72
CA ARG A 243 -16.96 11.15 6.81
C ARG A 243 -15.89 12.06 7.40
N ALA A 244 -16.28 13.20 7.95
CA ALA A 244 -15.36 14.13 8.58
C ALA A 244 -14.68 13.53 9.84
N ARG A 245 -15.41 12.72 10.62
CA ARG A 245 -14.85 12.00 11.78
C ARG A 245 -13.84 10.94 11.38
N PHE A 246 -14.14 10.10 10.39
CA PHE A 246 -13.19 9.14 9.84
C PHE A 246 -11.94 9.85 9.27
N ALA A 247 -12.13 10.99 8.61
CA ALA A 247 -11.01 11.77 8.10
C ALA A 247 -10.08 12.28 9.21
N ARG A 248 -10.64 12.80 10.32
CA ARG A 248 -9.86 13.18 11.49
C ARG A 248 -9.23 11.99 12.19
N TYR A 249 -9.94 10.87 12.29
CA TYR A 249 -9.45 9.65 12.91
C TYR A 249 -8.25 9.08 12.15
N GLY A 250 -8.34 8.96 10.82
CA GLY A 250 -7.25 8.47 9.98
C GLY A 250 -6.05 9.39 9.90
N ALA A 251 -6.21 10.67 10.20
CA ALA A 251 -5.09 11.62 10.27
C ALA A 251 -4.18 11.42 11.50
N LEU A 252 -4.61 10.62 12.49
CA LEU A 252 -3.84 10.35 13.71
C LEU A 252 -2.81 9.26 13.47
N HIS A 253 -1.59 9.46 13.97
CA HIS A 253 -0.48 8.52 13.80
C HIS A 253 -0.80 7.14 14.40
N GLU A 254 -1.44 7.13 15.57
CA GLU A 254 -1.88 5.93 16.29
C GLU A 254 -2.83 5.06 15.44
N VAL A 255 -3.68 5.72 14.65
CA VAL A 255 -4.64 5.05 13.78
C VAL A 255 -3.97 4.55 12.50
N GLN A 256 -3.02 5.31 11.95
CA GLN A 256 -2.21 4.89 10.80
C GLN A 256 -1.35 3.67 11.14
N GLU A 257 -0.79 3.63 12.35
CA GLU A 257 -0.05 2.50 12.87
C GLU A 257 -0.95 1.26 13.03
N ALA A 258 -2.12 1.41 13.67
CA ALA A 258 -3.09 0.33 13.78
C ALA A 258 -3.52 -0.18 12.39
N TYR A 259 -3.75 0.71 11.42
CA TYR A 259 -4.07 0.36 10.04
C TYR A 259 -2.96 -0.47 9.40
N ARG A 260 -1.70 -0.04 9.51
CA ARG A 260 -0.55 -0.79 9.02
C ARG A 260 -0.49 -2.18 9.65
N MET A 261 -0.65 -2.27 10.97
CA MET A 261 -0.62 -3.53 11.70
C MET A 261 -1.71 -4.51 11.23
N VAL A 262 -2.92 -4.05 10.93
CA VAL A 262 -3.99 -4.91 10.39
C VAL A 262 -3.57 -5.54 9.06
N TYR A 263 -3.04 -4.76 8.13
CA TYR A 263 -2.65 -5.30 6.81
C TYR A 263 -1.39 -6.14 6.87
N GLU A 264 -0.45 -5.84 7.75
CA GLU A 264 0.78 -6.63 7.95
C GLU A 264 0.55 -7.90 8.77
N ALA A 265 -0.64 -8.11 9.33
CA ALA A 265 -0.96 -9.25 10.17
C ALA A 265 -0.93 -10.60 9.42
N ALA A 266 -0.58 -11.67 10.14
CA ALA A 266 -0.46 -13.03 9.60
C ALA A 266 -1.77 -13.61 9.04
N ASN A 267 -2.92 -13.12 9.50
CA ASN A 267 -4.27 -13.44 9.02
C ASN A 267 -4.76 -12.54 7.88
N ALA A 268 -3.97 -11.52 7.49
CA ALA A 268 -4.30 -10.55 6.44
C ALA A 268 -3.29 -10.62 5.28
N ASP A 269 -2.94 -9.47 4.69
CA ASP A 269 -2.01 -9.39 3.56
C ASP A 269 -0.60 -9.86 3.92
N GLY A 270 -0.13 -9.60 5.14
CA GLY A 270 1.17 -10.09 5.61
C GLY A 270 1.30 -11.62 5.52
N GLY A 271 0.26 -12.36 5.90
CA GLY A 271 0.21 -13.81 5.73
C GLY A 271 0.26 -14.26 4.27
N LYS A 272 -0.42 -13.53 3.37
CA LYS A 272 -0.40 -13.79 1.92
C LYS A 272 0.99 -13.53 1.32
N VAL A 273 1.64 -12.42 1.68
CA VAL A 273 3.01 -12.10 1.24
C VAL A 273 3.99 -13.16 1.72
N GLN A 274 3.86 -13.61 2.97
CA GLN A 274 4.74 -14.65 3.53
C GLN A 274 4.69 -15.96 2.73
N ARG A 275 3.55 -16.30 2.11
CA ARG A 275 3.44 -17.50 1.25
C ARG A 275 4.33 -17.41 0.02
N PHE A 276 4.45 -16.23 -0.60
CA PHE A 276 5.40 -16.03 -1.69
C PHE A 276 6.85 -16.22 -1.23
N PHE A 277 7.21 -15.69 -0.06
CA PHE A 277 8.55 -15.91 0.52
C PHE A 277 8.84 -17.40 0.78
N ARG A 278 7.84 -18.19 1.19
CA ARG A 278 7.98 -19.65 1.35
C ARG A 278 8.21 -20.36 0.01
N ILE A 279 7.53 -19.93 -1.06
CA ILE A 279 7.79 -20.43 -2.42
C ILE A 279 9.23 -20.13 -2.83
N TYR A 280 9.68 -18.89 -2.69
CA TYR A 280 11.06 -18.50 -3.02
C TYR A 280 12.10 -19.24 -2.18
N LYS A 281 11.83 -19.46 -0.88
CA LYS A 281 12.71 -20.26 -0.02
C LYS A 281 12.86 -21.70 -0.53
N ALA A 282 11.77 -22.31 -1.01
CA ALA A 282 11.80 -23.66 -1.59
C ALA A 282 12.56 -23.72 -2.93
N LEU A 283 12.49 -22.65 -3.73
CA LEU A 283 13.17 -22.55 -5.03
C LEU A 283 14.62 -22.08 -4.93
N LYS A 284 15.03 -21.49 -3.80
CA LYS A 284 16.37 -20.93 -3.59
C LYS A 284 17.53 -21.87 -3.97
N PRO A 285 17.49 -23.20 -3.73
CA PRO A 285 18.55 -24.10 -4.16
C PRO A 285 18.78 -24.13 -5.68
N VAL A 286 17.74 -23.88 -6.47
CA VAL A 286 17.80 -23.94 -7.95
C VAL A 286 17.94 -22.55 -8.59
N ILE A 287 17.34 -21.50 -8.00
CA ILE A 287 17.45 -20.12 -8.52
C ILE A 287 18.58 -19.29 -7.90
N GLN A 288 19.19 -19.77 -6.81
CA GLN A 288 20.33 -19.18 -6.11
C GLN A 288 20.18 -17.71 -5.67
N ARG A 289 18.95 -17.24 -5.42
CA ARG A 289 18.67 -15.88 -4.97
C ARG A 289 17.47 -15.81 -4.03
N ASP A 290 17.43 -14.73 -3.25
CA ASP A 290 16.24 -14.30 -2.52
C ASP A 290 15.30 -13.49 -3.47
N PRO A 291 14.05 -13.19 -3.07
CA PRO A 291 13.19 -12.27 -3.82
C PRO A 291 13.88 -10.93 -4.05
N THR A 292 13.65 -10.32 -5.21
CA THR A 292 14.09 -8.95 -5.48
C THR A 292 13.16 -7.91 -4.84
N GLU A 293 13.54 -6.63 -4.84
CA GLU A 293 12.65 -5.54 -4.41
C GLU A 293 11.37 -5.48 -5.25
N ILE A 294 11.47 -5.74 -6.57
CA ILE A 294 10.30 -5.77 -7.47
C ILE A 294 9.45 -7.03 -7.22
N ASP A 295 10.06 -8.18 -6.91
CA ASP A 295 9.34 -9.38 -6.46
C ASP A 295 8.48 -9.07 -5.23
N VAL A 296 9.03 -8.37 -4.23
CA VAL A 296 8.28 -7.98 -3.02
C VAL A 296 7.12 -7.05 -3.34
N ALA A 297 7.32 -6.06 -4.20
CA ALA A 297 6.24 -5.17 -4.61
C ALA A 297 5.12 -5.91 -5.36
N PHE A 298 5.48 -6.87 -6.20
CA PHE A 298 4.53 -7.78 -6.82
C PHE A 298 3.76 -8.60 -5.78
N PHE A 299 4.43 -9.15 -4.75
CA PHE A 299 3.77 -9.93 -3.70
C PHE A 299 2.77 -9.11 -2.90
N ILE A 300 3.14 -7.88 -2.52
CA ILE A 300 2.27 -6.96 -1.77
C ILE A 300 1.04 -6.63 -2.60
N ASP A 301 1.23 -6.26 -3.88
CA ASP A 301 0.12 -5.94 -4.77
C ASP A 301 -0.81 -7.14 -5.01
N ARG A 302 -0.26 -8.37 -5.14
CA ARG A 302 -1.05 -9.61 -5.24
C ARG A 302 -1.78 -9.95 -3.94
N ALA A 303 -1.20 -9.64 -2.78
CA ALA A 303 -1.86 -9.83 -1.49
C ALA A 303 -3.07 -8.91 -1.33
N THR A 304 -2.90 -7.62 -1.68
CA THR A 304 -3.91 -6.57 -1.54
C THR A 304 -5.01 -6.67 -2.60
N HIS A 305 -4.65 -6.77 -3.88
CA HIS A 305 -5.64 -6.71 -4.97
C HIS A 305 -6.15 -8.10 -5.43
N GLY A 306 -5.49 -9.18 -5.00
CA GLY A 306 -5.88 -10.57 -5.26
C GLY A 306 -4.91 -11.34 -6.16
N GLY A 307 -5.05 -12.66 -6.15
CA GLY A 307 -4.13 -13.60 -6.80
C GLY A 307 -2.91 -13.93 -5.94
N ALA A 308 -3.12 -14.06 -4.62
CA ALA A 308 -2.12 -14.57 -3.68
C ALA A 308 -2.12 -16.11 -3.65
N PRO A 309 -1.00 -16.76 -3.24
CA PRO A 309 -0.93 -18.20 -3.16
C PRO A 309 -1.95 -18.79 -2.16
N PRO A 310 -2.46 -20.00 -2.43
CA PRO A 310 -3.34 -20.73 -1.52
C PRO A 310 -2.62 -21.11 -0.21
N GLY A 311 -3.36 -21.64 0.76
CA GLY A 311 -2.80 -22.09 2.04
C GLY A 311 -1.81 -23.26 1.89
N ASP A 312 -2.18 -24.26 1.09
CA ASP A 312 -1.27 -25.35 0.68
C ASP A 312 -0.44 -24.91 -0.53
N LEU A 313 0.87 -24.82 -0.34
CA LEU A 313 1.81 -24.34 -1.34
C LEU A 313 2.41 -25.46 -2.20
N THR A 314 2.24 -26.72 -1.80
CA THR A 314 2.94 -27.87 -2.39
C THR A 314 2.76 -27.94 -3.91
N PRO A 315 1.53 -27.87 -4.46
CA PRO A 315 1.34 -27.98 -5.90
C PRO A 315 1.94 -26.81 -6.68
N LEU A 316 1.97 -25.61 -6.08
CA LEU A 316 2.53 -24.42 -6.73
C LEU A 316 4.06 -24.45 -6.69
N ILE A 317 4.66 -24.92 -5.59
CA ILE A 317 6.11 -25.11 -5.47
C ILE A 317 6.60 -26.13 -6.50
N GLU A 318 5.91 -27.27 -6.65
CA GLU A 318 6.25 -28.29 -7.64
C GLU A 318 6.20 -27.74 -9.07
N LYS A 319 5.13 -27.02 -9.42
CA LYS A 319 4.98 -26.37 -10.73
C LYS A 319 6.08 -25.33 -10.98
N MET A 320 6.37 -24.49 -10.00
CA MET A 320 7.43 -23.49 -10.12
C MET A 320 8.81 -24.15 -10.22
N ASN A 321 9.06 -25.21 -9.45
CA ASN A 321 10.31 -25.97 -9.53
C ASN A 321 10.51 -26.54 -10.93
N TYR A 322 9.48 -27.20 -11.48
CA TYR A 322 9.52 -27.65 -12.87
C TYR A 322 9.78 -26.50 -13.85
N PHE A 323 9.10 -25.36 -13.70
CA PHE A 323 9.29 -24.20 -14.57
C PHE A 323 10.73 -23.65 -14.54
N VAL A 324 11.37 -23.58 -13.37
CA VAL A 324 12.74 -23.07 -13.26
C VAL A 324 13.79 -24.08 -13.69
N THR A 325 13.52 -25.39 -13.58
CA THR A 325 14.49 -26.44 -13.95
C THR A 325 14.26 -27.04 -15.35
N ARG A 326 13.17 -26.70 -16.05
CA ARG A 326 12.87 -27.26 -17.38
C ARG A 326 13.87 -26.87 -18.46
N THR A 327 14.68 -25.83 -18.23
CA THR A 327 15.77 -25.43 -19.11
C THR A 327 17.08 -25.35 -18.33
N LYS A 328 18.21 -25.23 -19.03
CA LYS A 328 19.53 -25.03 -18.40
C LYS A 328 19.73 -23.62 -17.84
N THR A 329 18.88 -22.67 -18.21
CA THR A 329 19.00 -21.26 -17.82
C THR A 329 17.96 -20.94 -16.76
N VAL A 330 18.40 -20.38 -15.64
CA VAL A 330 17.49 -19.90 -14.59
C VAL A 330 16.69 -18.71 -15.13
N PRO A 331 15.34 -18.72 -15.03
CA PRO A 331 14.52 -17.60 -15.49
C PRO A 331 14.84 -16.29 -14.77
N SER A 332 14.73 -15.18 -15.48
CA SER A 332 14.84 -13.84 -14.88
C SER A 332 13.79 -13.61 -13.77
N PRO A 333 13.99 -12.62 -12.88
CA PRO A 333 12.97 -12.22 -11.92
C PRO A 333 11.60 -11.88 -12.56
N GLY A 334 11.59 -11.18 -13.69
CA GLY A 334 10.37 -10.88 -14.41
C GLY A 334 9.68 -12.12 -14.98
N GLU A 335 10.41 -13.08 -15.56
CA GLU A 335 9.80 -14.33 -16.05
C GLU A 335 9.22 -15.17 -14.90
N MET A 336 9.85 -15.15 -13.72
CA MET A 336 9.29 -15.74 -12.50
C MET A 336 7.97 -15.07 -12.09
N ARG A 337 7.91 -13.74 -12.05
CA ARG A 337 6.67 -12.99 -11.73
C ARG A 337 5.58 -13.25 -12.75
N LYS A 338 5.91 -13.25 -14.04
CA LYS A 338 4.99 -13.55 -15.14
C LYS A 338 4.38 -14.94 -15.01
N GLN A 339 5.20 -15.94 -14.67
CA GLN A 339 4.71 -17.30 -14.50
C GLN A 339 3.79 -17.45 -13.29
N LEU A 340 4.15 -16.84 -12.15
CA LEU A 340 3.28 -16.75 -10.98
C LEU A 340 1.98 -16.03 -11.30
N ALA A 341 2.05 -14.94 -12.05
CA ALA A 341 0.89 -14.14 -12.43
C ALA A 341 -0.13 -14.94 -13.25
N ALA A 342 0.36 -15.78 -14.18
CA ALA A 342 -0.46 -16.65 -15.00
C ALA A 342 -1.13 -17.79 -14.21
N TRP A 343 -0.47 -18.31 -13.17
CA TRP A 343 -1.00 -19.41 -12.34
C TRP A 343 -1.83 -18.96 -11.15
N LEU A 344 -1.82 -17.68 -10.83
CA LEU A 344 -2.62 -17.07 -9.79
C LEU A 344 -3.56 -16.00 -10.40
N PRO A 345 -4.46 -16.36 -11.33
CA PRO A 345 -5.33 -15.37 -11.97
C PRO A 345 -6.33 -14.76 -10.97
N SER A 346 -6.81 -13.55 -11.28
CA SER A 346 -7.95 -12.94 -10.59
C SER A 346 -9.15 -12.88 -11.54
N ALA A 347 -10.07 -13.85 -11.39
CA ALA A 347 -11.16 -14.07 -12.35
C ALA A 347 -12.11 -12.86 -12.49
N HIS A 348 -12.37 -12.12 -11.41
CA HIS A 348 -13.34 -11.03 -11.39
C HIS A 348 -12.77 -9.67 -11.84
N LYS A 349 -11.45 -9.58 -12.07
CA LYS A 349 -10.74 -8.33 -12.40
C LYS A 349 -9.65 -8.54 -13.44
N TYR A 350 -9.87 -9.43 -14.41
CA TYR A 350 -8.82 -9.89 -15.34
C TYR A 350 -8.03 -8.75 -16.01
N ASN A 351 -8.69 -7.83 -16.71
CA ASN A 351 -8.01 -6.71 -17.39
C ASN A 351 -7.28 -5.78 -16.42
N ASP A 352 -7.86 -5.54 -15.25
CA ASP A 352 -7.24 -4.71 -14.22
C ASP A 352 -5.98 -5.36 -13.65
N ARG A 353 -6.06 -6.67 -13.41
CA ARG A 353 -4.96 -7.51 -12.93
C ARG A 353 -3.83 -7.55 -13.94
N LEU A 354 -4.13 -7.74 -15.24
CA LEU A 354 -3.15 -7.69 -16.30
C LEU A 354 -2.41 -6.35 -16.38
N ALA A 355 -3.14 -5.22 -16.27
CA ALA A 355 -2.51 -3.89 -16.26
C ALA A 355 -1.60 -3.68 -15.05
N ARG A 356 -2.01 -4.14 -13.86
CA ARG A 356 -1.19 -4.03 -12.65
C ARG A 356 0.04 -4.95 -12.69
N ASP A 357 -0.10 -6.17 -13.23
CA ASP A 357 1.04 -7.10 -13.36
C ASP A 357 2.12 -6.54 -14.28
N ALA A 358 1.73 -5.84 -15.36
CA ALA A 358 2.68 -5.23 -16.29
C ALA A 358 3.66 -4.27 -15.61
N ILE A 359 3.26 -3.59 -14.52
CA ILE A 359 4.11 -2.67 -13.74
C ILE A 359 5.37 -3.37 -13.21
N PHE A 360 5.26 -4.65 -12.85
CA PHE A 360 6.34 -5.46 -12.29
C PHE A 360 7.11 -6.25 -13.35
N LEU A 361 6.69 -6.17 -14.62
CA LEU A 361 7.25 -6.92 -15.74
C LEU A 361 7.91 -6.03 -16.78
N ILE A 362 7.46 -4.78 -16.92
CA ILE A 362 7.90 -3.84 -17.96
C ILE A 362 9.39 -3.46 -17.87
N ASP A 363 9.97 -3.54 -16.68
CA ASP A 363 11.36 -3.20 -16.40
C ASP A 363 12.33 -4.35 -16.68
N ASP A 364 11.84 -5.57 -16.91
CA ASP A 364 12.69 -6.73 -17.22
C ASP A 364 12.83 -6.90 -18.75
N PRO A 365 14.05 -6.78 -19.30
CA PRO A 365 14.29 -6.90 -20.73
C PRO A 365 14.08 -8.32 -21.28
N GLU A 366 14.12 -9.35 -20.43
CA GLU A 366 13.85 -10.74 -20.84
C GLU A 366 12.35 -11.02 -20.96
N VAL A 367 11.50 -10.16 -20.39
CA VAL A 367 10.05 -10.32 -20.44
C VAL A 367 9.47 -9.64 -21.68
N ASN A 368 9.01 -10.46 -22.63
CA ASN A 368 8.21 -9.97 -23.75
C ASN A 368 6.74 -9.78 -23.35
N LEU A 369 6.34 -8.54 -23.07
CA LEU A 369 4.94 -8.12 -22.93
C LEU A 369 4.30 -7.83 -24.29
N SER A 370 3.16 -8.44 -24.58
CA SER A 370 2.40 -8.16 -25.80
C SER A 370 1.90 -6.71 -25.85
N ASP A 371 1.66 -6.20 -27.07
CA ASP A 371 1.15 -4.84 -27.27
C ASP A 371 -0.17 -4.57 -26.53
N ALA A 372 -1.02 -5.60 -26.42
CA ALA A 372 -2.25 -5.50 -25.65
C ALA A 372 -1.98 -5.22 -24.17
N HIS A 373 -1.01 -5.91 -23.55
CA HIS A 373 -0.61 -5.66 -22.16
C HIS A 373 -0.07 -4.24 -22.01
N ARG A 374 0.82 -3.80 -22.91
CA ARG A 374 1.41 -2.45 -22.88
C ARG A 374 0.34 -1.37 -22.99
N ARG A 375 -0.63 -1.52 -23.90
CA ARG A 375 -1.74 -0.55 -24.05
C ARG A 375 -2.63 -0.50 -22.81
N ILE A 376 -2.99 -1.65 -22.24
CA ILE A 376 -3.86 -1.71 -21.05
C ILE A 376 -3.13 -1.12 -19.83
N TRP A 377 -1.84 -1.40 -19.68
CA TRP A 377 -0.97 -0.78 -18.67
C TRP A 377 -0.89 0.74 -18.81
N GLN A 378 -0.58 1.25 -20.01
CA GLN A 378 -0.52 2.70 -20.29
C GLN A 378 -1.85 3.41 -20.03
N LYS A 379 -2.96 2.76 -20.38
CA LYS A 379 -4.32 3.28 -20.14
C LYS A 379 -4.66 3.30 -18.65
N ARG A 380 -4.22 2.32 -17.87
CA ARG A 380 -4.53 2.23 -16.44
C ARG A 380 -3.69 3.18 -15.60
N SER A 381 -2.36 3.05 -15.65
CA SER A 381 -1.46 3.83 -14.77
C SER A 381 -0.17 4.23 -15.48
N GLY A 382 0.39 3.38 -16.34
CA GLY A 382 1.69 3.62 -16.98
C GLY A 382 2.85 3.73 -15.99
N LEU A 383 2.65 3.33 -14.74
CA LEU A 383 3.68 3.35 -13.69
C LEU A 383 4.63 2.16 -13.83
N ARG A 384 5.86 2.31 -13.37
CA ARG A 384 6.86 1.24 -13.31
C ARG A 384 7.29 1.02 -11.87
N ALA A 385 7.73 -0.19 -11.54
CA ALA A 385 8.32 -0.45 -10.23
C ALA A 385 9.64 0.32 -10.05
N SER A 386 10.42 0.46 -11.13
CA SER A 386 11.65 1.26 -11.17
C SER A 386 11.44 2.74 -10.85
N SER A 387 10.29 3.34 -11.16
CA SER A 387 9.96 4.73 -10.79
C SER A 387 9.88 4.94 -9.27
N PHE A 388 9.69 3.87 -8.50
CA PHE A 388 9.75 3.85 -7.03
C PHE A 388 11.14 3.39 -6.54
N GLY A 389 12.14 3.49 -7.42
CA GLY A 389 13.52 3.08 -7.20
C GLY A 389 13.66 1.58 -6.91
N LEU A 390 12.65 0.74 -7.15
CA LEU A 390 12.73 -0.71 -6.88
C LEU A 390 13.58 -1.38 -7.96
N SER A 391 14.35 -2.41 -7.59
CA SER A 391 15.25 -3.08 -8.53
C SER A 391 15.24 -4.60 -8.42
N ASP A 392 15.42 -5.24 -9.58
CA ASP A 392 15.72 -6.67 -9.68
C ASP A 392 17.16 -7.06 -9.28
N LYS A 393 18.03 -6.06 -9.07
CA LYS A 393 19.44 -6.27 -8.66
C LYS A 393 19.63 -6.26 -7.15
N ARG A 394 18.59 -5.90 -6.38
CA ARG A 394 18.63 -5.84 -4.91
C ARG A 394 17.63 -6.83 -4.34
N TYR A 395 18.02 -7.52 -3.28
CA TYR A 395 17.27 -8.64 -2.72
C TYR A 395 16.71 -8.31 -1.34
N VAL A 396 15.51 -8.83 -1.06
CA VAL A 396 14.82 -8.71 0.21
C VAL A 396 14.72 -10.09 0.84
N ARG A 397 15.42 -10.29 1.96
CA ARG A 397 15.55 -11.62 2.58
C ARG A 397 14.31 -12.07 3.34
N ALA A 398 13.55 -11.12 3.90
CA ALA A 398 12.38 -11.39 4.70
C ALA A 398 11.38 -10.24 4.60
N TYR A 399 10.12 -10.56 4.82
CA TYR A 399 9.03 -9.60 4.98
C TYR A 399 8.55 -9.64 6.44
N PRO A 400 8.46 -8.47 7.12
CA PRO A 400 7.94 -8.42 8.48
C PRO A 400 6.45 -8.78 8.47
N VAL A 401 6.06 -9.73 9.33
CA VAL A 401 4.67 -10.14 9.49
C VAL A 401 4.27 -9.91 10.93
N MET A 402 3.20 -9.16 11.13
CA MET A 402 2.66 -8.89 12.45
C MET A 402 1.84 -10.09 12.95
N PRO A 403 1.71 -10.27 14.29
CA PRO A 403 0.78 -11.23 14.85
C PRO A 403 -0.65 -10.98 14.39
N VAL A 404 -1.50 -12.00 14.51
CA VAL A 404 -2.95 -11.84 14.26
C VAL A 404 -3.53 -10.76 15.18
N THR A 405 -4.48 -9.98 14.67
CA THR A 405 -5.05 -8.81 15.37
C THR A 405 -5.86 -9.19 16.60
N GLY A 406 -6.38 -10.43 16.64
CA GLY A 406 -7.19 -10.96 17.74
C GLY A 406 -8.66 -10.56 17.68
N TYR A 407 -9.06 -9.80 16.65
CA TYR A 407 -10.44 -9.38 16.44
C TYR A 407 -11.39 -10.57 16.21
N GLU A 408 -10.90 -11.65 15.61
CA GLU A 408 -11.64 -12.88 15.34
C GLU A 408 -12.12 -13.58 16.61
N ALA A 409 -11.41 -13.36 17.73
CA ALA A 409 -11.79 -13.92 19.03
C ALA A 409 -12.92 -13.14 19.71
N ILE A 410 -13.28 -11.94 19.21
CA ILE A 410 -14.34 -11.12 19.79
C ILE A 410 -15.69 -11.69 19.37
N ARG A 411 -16.47 -12.15 20.36
CA ARG A 411 -17.85 -12.62 20.15
C ARG A 411 -18.72 -11.49 19.58
N LYS A 412 -19.30 -11.72 18.41
CA LYS A 412 -20.24 -10.81 17.75
C LYS A 412 -21.68 -11.10 18.16
N PHE A 413 -22.49 -10.06 18.25
CA PHE A 413 -23.90 -10.16 18.63
C PHE A 413 -24.73 -9.03 18.02
N PRO A 414 -26.08 -9.14 18.01
CA PRO A 414 -26.92 -8.07 17.50
C PRO A 414 -26.76 -6.77 18.29
N THR A 415 -26.42 -5.67 17.63
CA THR A 415 -26.19 -4.34 18.27
C THR A 415 -27.04 -3.20 17.68
N VAL A 416 -27.93 -3.52 16.74
CA VAL A 416 -28.80 -2.53 16.08
C VAL A 416 -29.83 -1.92 17.03
N ARG A 417 -29.98 -0.60 16.98
CA ARG A 417 -31.06 0.13 17.67
C ARG A 417 -32.32 0.22 16.79
N PRO A 418 -33.53 0.26 17.38
CA PRO A 418 -34.78 0.38 16.60
C PRO A 418 -34.84 1.58 15.65
N ALA A 419 -34.21 2.71 16.02
CA ALA A 419 -34.13 3.88 15.16
C ALA A 419 -33.32 3.63 13.88
N GLU A 420 -32.26 2.82 13.94
CA GLU A 420 -31.42 2.49 12.78
C GLU A 420 -32.16 1.56 11.81
N LYS A 421 -32.90 0.57 12.33
CA LYS A 421 -33.77 -0.28 11.50
C LYS A 421 -34.81 0.53 10.72
N ARG A 422 -35.38 1.58 11.34
CA ARG A 422 -36.36 2.46 10.69
C ARG A 422 -35.72 3.42 9.69
N ALA A 423 -34.48 3.84 9.92
CA ALA A 423 -33.80 4.82 9.07
C ALA A 423 -33.19 4.21 7.80
N CYS A 424 -32.84 2.92 7.82
CA CYS A 424 -32.26 2.24 6.67
C CYS A 424 -33.33 1.86 5.63
N PRO A 425 -33.24 2.33 4.36
CA PRO A 425 -34.16 1.93 3.31
C PRO A 425 -34.01 0.44 2.97
N ALA A 426 -35.13 -0.29 2.88
CA ALA A 426 -35.10 -1.73 2.57
C ALA A 426 -34.41 -2.06 1.23
N VAL A 427 -34.49 -1.15 0.26
CA VAL A 427 -33.81 -1.29 -1.04
C VAL A 427 -32.28 -1.24 -0.94
N ALA A 428 -31.74 -0.56 0.07
CA ALA A 428 -30.30 -0.45 0.30
C ALA A 428 -29.71 -1.73 0.92
N LEU A 429 -30.52 -2.52 1.62
CA LEU A 429 -30.16 -3.85 2.16
C LEU A 429 -30.23 -4.97 1.12
N ARG A 430 -30.79 -4.68 -0.07
CA ARG A 430 -30.94 -5.66 -1.16
C ARG A 430 -30.60 -5.03 -2.52
N PRO A 431 -29.36 -4.51 -2.68
CA PRO A 431 -28.96 -3.87 -3.93
C PRO A 431 -28.88 -4.88 -5.08
N ARG A 432 -29.19 -4.41 -6.29
CA ARG A 432 -28.96 -5.14 -7.54
C ARG A 432 -27.49 -5.06 -7.95
N THR A 433 -27.06 -6.02 -8.76
CA THR A 433 -25.74 -5.97 -9.40
C THR A 433 -25.87 -5.13 -10.67
N PRO A 434 -24.94 -4.18 -10.93
CA PRO A 434 -24.95 -3.37 -12.15
C PRO A 434 -24.88 -4.20 -13.43
#